data_AF-A0A915DT89-F1
#
_entry.id   AF-A0A915DT89-F1
#
_cell.length_a   1.000
_cell.length_b   1.000
_cell.length_c   1.000
_cell.angle_alpha   90.00
_cell.angle_beta   90.00
_cell.angle_gamma   90.00
#
_symmetry.space_group_name_H-M   'P 1'
#
loop_
_entity.id
_entity.type
_entity.pdbx_description
1 polymer ?
#
loop_
_entity_poly.entity_id
_entity_poly.type
_entity_poly.pdbx_seq_one_letter_code
_entity_poly.pdbx_strand_id
1 'polypeptide(L)'
;MIFYATNSPNFDKWISNETILNALKPIQKNNRFVDSDQMFCAANDEDYDLNLLGISKQSFVEVYGHWIEYCLKRRQENFRSASTTNDFQSSDIPMQNINLIHCFSFALSILGRRALGTAAFNRHANAAESFLFGLHALFKGDMRITSSADEWVFTDPEILTKVISPAVRMSLKLHQDHFAAVDDFEEMHLLYARIMQYQSRIFISHEHDPAWREAIIANTPSLLALRHMYDDGQDDYKIIMLNKMHLNMRVIKLNRECVRAFWAGQQQELIFLRNRNPERGSIQNARQVLRNMINSSADQPIGYPIYVSPLITSFTDTHSQIEQVSGPTLSFCALWLWICRVLSRLRRHFGTSGSSNLPTGHPGAVLQSAPLASTSHPIIGPATSQAGSTPAPYRKHLSTGSEHAYSHTMPLH
;
A
#
# COMPACT_ATOMS: atom_id res chain seq x y z
N MET A 1 -3.53 -18.41 -2.12
CA MET A 1 -4.12 -18.47 -3.48
C MET A 1 -5.64 -18.57 -3.44
N ILE A 2 -6.22 -19.47 -2.64
CA ILE A 2 -7.67 -19.64 -2.46
C ILE A 2 -8.41 -18.31 -2.26
N PHE A 3 -7.96 -17.47 -1.33
CA PHE A 3 -8.54 -16.15 -1.07
C PHE A 3 -8.61 -15.27 -2.32
N TYR A 4 -7.51 -15.14 -3.08
CA TYR A 4 -7.47 -14.28 -4.27
C TYR A 4 -8.29 -14.86 -5.42
N ALA A 5 -8.31 -16.18 -5.58
CA ALA A 5 -9.12 -16.85 -6.58
C ALA A 5 -10.61 -16.61 -6.32
N THR A 6 -11.05 -16.91 -5.10
CA THR A 6 -12.45 -16.80 -4.68
C THR A 6 -12.96 -15.38 -4.51
N ASN A 7 -12.10 -14.37 -4.30
CA ASN A 7 -12.51 -12.95 -4.29
C ASN A 7 -12.30 -12.25 -5.64
N SER A 8 -11.79 -12.94 -6.66
CA SER A 8 -11.61 -12.36 -8.00
C SER A 8 -12.96 -12.10 -8.68
N PRO A 9 -13.13 -10.98 -9.40
CA PRO A 9 -14.32 -10.75 -10.23
C PRO A 9 -14.44 -11.80 -11.35
N ASN A 10 -13.32 -12.38 -11.79
CA ASN A 10 -13.28 -13.37 -12.88
C ASN A 10 -13.46 -14.83 -12.40
N PHE A 11 -13.71 -15.05 -11.11
CA PHE A 11 -13.86 -16.39 -10.55
C PHE A 11 -14.96 -17.21 -11.25
N ASP A 12 -16.16 -16.64 -11.44
CA ASP A 12 -17.28 -17.34 -12.06
C ASP A 12 -17.01 -17.66 -13.55
N LYS A 13 -16.24 -16.78 -14.22
CA LYS A 13 -15.74 -16.97 -15.59
C LYS A 13 -14.75 -18.14 -15.64
N TRP A 14 -13.81 -18.23 -14.70
CA TRP A 14 -12.82 -19.31 -14.67
C TRP A 14 -13.45 -20.66 -14.39
N ILE A 15 -14.41 -20.72 -13.47
CA ILE A 15 -15.05 -21.97 -13.09
C ILE A 15 -16.01 -22.51 -14.17
N SER A 16 -16.51 -21.63 -15.04
CA SER A 16 -17.41 -21.99 -16.14
C SER A 16 -16.67 -22.21 -17.47
N ASN A 17 -15.35 -22.00 -17.51
CA ASN A 17 -14.57 -22.07 -18.74
C ASN A 17 -14.31 -23.53 -19.16
N GLU A 18 -14.70 -23.90 -20.38
CA GLU A 18 -14.59 -25.28 -20.87
C GLU A 18 -13.15 -25.82 -20.89
N THR A 19 -12.15 -24.99 -21.24
CA THR A 19 -10.74 -25.41 -21.27
C THR A 19 -10.24 -25.74 -19.87
N ILE A 20 -10.58 -24.90 -18.89
CA ILE A 20 -10.23 -25.13 -17.48
C ILE A 20 -10.97 -26.36 -16.95
N LEU A 21 -12.27 -26.47 -17.22
CA LEU A 21 -13.06 -27.65 -16.84
C LEU A 21 -12.47 -28.94 -17.41
N ASN A 22 -12.06 -28.93 -18.69
CA ASN A 22 -11.43 -30.08 -19.33
C ASN A 22 -10.12 -30.49 -18.64
N ALA A 23 -9.30 -29.53 -18.23
CA ALA A 23 -8.07 -29.80 -17.49
C ALA A 23 -8.34 -30.33 -16.08
N LEU A 24 -9.44 -29.91 -15.43
CA LEU A 24 -9.84 -30.37 -14.10
C LEU A 24 -10.57 -31.72 -14.09
N LYS A 25 -11.07 -32.21 -15.24
CA LYS A 25 -11.81 -33.49 -15.34
C LYS A 25 -11.12 -34.68 -14.65
N PRO A 26 -9.80 -34.91 -14.78
CA PRO A 26 -9.12 -36.02 -14.10
C PRO A 26 -9.24 -35.93 -12.57
N ILE A 27 -9.09 -34.72 -12.03
CA ILE A 27 -9.17 -34.40 -10.60
C ILE A 27 -10.63 -34.51 -10.10
N GLN A 28 -11.59 -34.14 -10.95
CA GLN A 28 -13.01 -34.23 -10.62
C GLN A 28 -13.52 -35.67 -10.61
N LYS A 29 -13.09 -36.50 -11.57
CA LYS A 29 -13.53 -37.89 -11.73
C LYS A 29 -12.95 -38.80 -10.65
N ASN A 30 -11.70 -38.58 -10.24
CA ASN A 30 -11.03 -39.40 -9.24
C ASN A 30 -10.96 -38.65 -7.90
N ASN A 31 -11.76 -39.07 -6.92
CA ASN A 31 -11.70 -38.44 -5.59
C ASN A 31 -10.40 -38.74 -4.84
N ARG A 32 -9.69 -39.81 -5.21
CA ARG A 32 -8.35 -40.16 -4.74
C ARG A 32 -7.27 -39.74 -5.73
N PHE A 33 -7.49 -38.64 -6.45
CA PHE A 33 -6.46 -38.06 -7.30
C PHE A 33 -5.25 -37.65 -6.44
N VAL A 34 -4.06 -37.95 -6.91
CA VAL A 34 -2.78 -37.65 -6.26
C VAL A 34 -1.84 -37.08 -7.30
N ASP A 35 -1.17 -35.99 -6.95
CA ASP A 35 -0.02 -35.48 -7.72
C ASP A 35 1.27 -35.85 -6.95
N SER A 36 2.11 -36.66 -7.58
CA SER A 36 3.36 -37.19 -7.01
C SER A 36 4.59 -36.48 -7.57
N ASP A 37 4.50 -35.18 -7.86
CA ASP A 37 5.65 -34.37 -8.26
C ASP A 37 6.78 -34.47 -7.22
N GLN A 38 8.01 -34.61 -7.70
CA GLN A 38 9.22 -34.70 -6.88
C GLN A 38 9.47 -33.47 -6.00
N MET A 39 8.83 -32.34 -6.30
CA MET A 39 8.95 -31.11 -5.52
C MET A 39 8.17 -31.15 -4.21
N PHE A 40 7.21 -32.06 -4.06
CA PHE A 40 6.39 -32.16 -2.86
C PHE A 40 7.06 -32.99 -1.78
N CYS A 41 6.98 -32.55 -0.53
CA CYS A 41 7.52 -33.30 0.60
C CYS A 41 6.78 -33.01 1.90
N ALA A 42 6.68 -34.04 2.76
CA ALA A 42 6.02 -33.95 4.06
C ALA A 42 6.65 -32.92 5.03
N ALA A 43 7.88 -32.46 4.76
CA ALA A 43 8.53 -31.44 5.57
C ALA A 43 7.98 -30.03 5.30
N ASN A 44 7.52 -29.76 4.07
CA ASN A 44 7.08 -28.44 3.63
C ASN A 44 5.56 -28.38 3.40
N ASP A 45 4.93 -29.53 3.15
CA ASP A 45 3.54 -29.66 2.72
C ASP A 45 2.71 -30.35 3.81
N GLU A 46 1.83 -29.59 4.47
CA GLU A 46 0.94 -30.08 5.54
C GLU A 46 -0.06 -31.15 5.06
N ASP A 47 -0.48 -31.07 3.81
CA ASP A 47 -1.42 -31.97 3.13
C ASP A 47 -0.70 -33.06 2.30
N TYR A 48 0.55 -33.39 2.64
CA TYR A 48 1.29 -34.47 2.01
C TYR A 48 0.77 -35.84 2.50
N ASP A 49 0.29 -36.67 1.57
CA ASP A 49 -0.20 -38.01 1.86
C ASP A 49 0.96 -39.02 1.85
N LEU A 50 1.39 -39.45 3.04
CA LEU A 50 2.47 -40.43 3.21
C LEU A 50 2.14 -41.80 2.59
N ASN A 51 0.87 -42.17 2.48
CA ASN A 51 0.48 -43.46 1.91
C ASN A 51 0.53 -43.44 0.38
N LEU A 52 0.24 -42.29 -0.21
CA LEU A 52 0.16 -42.11 -1.66
C LEU A 52 1.40 -41.43 -2.27
N LEU A 53 2.36 -41.01 -1.42
CA LEU A 53 3.61 -40.36 -1.81
C LEU A 53 3.38 -39.15 -2.72
N GLY A 54 2.54 -38.23 -2.27
CA GLY A 54 2.21 -37.02 -3.01
C GLY A 54 1.10 -36.22 -2.34
N ILE A 55 0.63 -35.17 -3.01
CA ILE A 55 -0.48 -34.36 -2.50
C ILE A 55 -1.77 -34.94 -3.06
N SER A 56 -2.60 -35.50 -2.18
CA SER A 56 -3.90 -36.05 -2.56
C SER A 56 -4.99 -34.98 -2.49
N LYS A 57 -5.96 -35.02 -3.41
CA LYS A 57 -7.13 -34.14 -3.36
C LYS A 57 -7.87 -34.26 -2.03
N GLN A 58 -7.94 -35.48 -1.50
CA GLN A 58 -8.60 -35.74 -0.22
C GLN A 58 -7.88 -35.01 0.93
N SER A 59 -6.56 -35.19 1.08
CA SER A 59 -5.79 -34.52 2.12
C SER A 59 -5.84 -32.99 1.99
N PHE A 60 -5.76 -32.48 0.76
CA PHE A 60 -5.92 -31.04 0.50
C PHE A 60 -7.28 -30.50 0.98
N VAL A 61 -8.37 -31.22 0.73
CA VAL A 61 -9.70 -30.81 1.18
C VAL A 61 -9.85 -30.94 2.70
N GLU A 62 -9.22 -31.93 3.32
CA GLU A 62 -9.20 -32.08 4.78
C GLU A 62 -8.50 -30.89 5.46
N VAL A 63 -7.38 -30.39 4.90
CA VAL A 63 -6.64 -29.26 5.46
C VAL A 63 -7.28 -27.91 5.08
N TYR A 64 -7.60 -27.69 3.81
CA TYR A 64 -7.99 -26.37 3.29
C TYR A 64 -9.48 -26.23 2.96
N GLY A 65 -10.29 -27.29 3.07
CA GLY A 65 -11.70 -27.30 2.69
C GLY A 65 -12.52 -26.25 3.46
N HIS A 66 -12.34 -26.19 4.78
CA HIS A 66 -12.99 -25.16 5.59
C HIS A 66 -12.63 -23.75 5.08
N TRP A 67 -11.36 -23.49 4.75
CA TRP A 67 -10.92 -22.18 4.29
C TRP A 67 -11.55 -21.79 2.95
N ILE A 68 -11.71 -22.75 2.04
CA ILE A 68 -12.43 -22.56 0.78
C ILE A 68 -13.89 -22.19 1.06
N GLU A 69 -14.59 -22.97 1.89
CA GLU A 69 -15.99 -22.72 2.27
C GLU A 69 -16.17 -21.34 2.90
N TYR A 70 -15.27 -20.96 3.80
CA TYR A 70 -15.30 -19.65 4.45
C TYR A 70 -15.13 -18.51 3.44
N CYS A 71 -14.16 -18.61 2.55
CA CYS A 71 -13.94 -17.60 1.51
C CYS A 71 -15.15 -17.46 0.58
N LEU A 72 -15.79 -18.59 0.22
CA LEU A 72 -17.00 -18.59 -0.61
C LEU A 72 -18.19 -17.95 0.11
N LYS A 73 -18.39 -18.26 1.39
CA LYS A 73 -19.44 -17.63 2.21
C LYS A 73 -19.25 -16.11 2.27
N ARG A 74 -18.02 -15.64 2.50
CA ARG A 74 -17.70 -14.20 2.49
C ARG A 74 -17.91 -13.55 1.14
N ARG A 75 -17.55 -14.22 0.03
CA ARG A 75 -17.84 -13.76 -1.33
C ARG A 75 -19.35 -13.50 -1.49
N GLN A 76 -20.19 -14.47 -1.10
CA GLN A 76 -21.64 -14.34 -1.20
C GLN A 76 -22.21 -13.19 -0.34
N GLU A 77 -21.74 -13.04 0.90
CA GLU A 77 -22.13 -11.94 1.78
C GLU A 77 -21.80 -10.56 1.18
N ASN A 78 -20.63 -10.43 0.55
CA ASN A 78 -20.21 -9.19 -0.12
C ASN A 78 -21.08 -8.89 -1.34
N PHE A 79 -21.42 -9.90 -2.16
CA PHE A 79 -22.34 -9.72 -3.30
C PHE A 79 -23.75 -9.33 -2.85
N ARG A 80 -24.27 -9.93 -1.78
CA ARG A 80 -25.58 -9.57 -1.19
C ARG A 80 -25.59 -8.13 -0.68
N SER A 81 -24.51 -7.69 -0.05
CA SER A 81 -24.40 -6.32 0.46
C SER A 81 -24.33 -5.27 -0.65
N ALA A 82 -23.83 -5.64 -1.83
CA ALA A 82 -23.73 -4.75 -2.98
C ALA A 82 -25.02 -4.67 -3.83
N SER A 83 -25.94 -5.64 -3.70
CA SER A 83 -27.19 -5.70 -4.46
C SER A 83 -28.38 -5.32 -3.56
N THR A 84 -28.88 -4.08 -3.70
CA THR A 84 -29.96 -3.49 -2.88
C THR A 84 -31.37 -4.08 -3.16
N THR A 85 -31.48 -5.18 -3.89
CA THR A 85 -32.77 -5.80 -4.26
C THR A 85 -33.04 -7.02 -3.39
N ASN A 86 -34.07 -6.90 -2.53
CA ASN A 86 -34.61 -7.93 -1.64
C ASN A 86 -35.32 -9.09 -2.38
N ASP A 87 -34.73 -9.63 -3.45
CA ASP A 87 -35.24 -10.86 -4.05
C ASP A 87 -34.49 -12.07 -3.49
N PHE A 88 -35.27 -12.86 -2.76
CA PHE A 88 -34.85 -13.96 -1.89
C PHE A 88 -34.48 -15.20 -2.71
N GLN A 89 -33.29 -15.76 -2.45
CA GLN A 89 -33.07 -17.20 -2.35
C GLN A 89 -31.72 -17.44 -1.67
N SER A 90 -31.72 -18.22 -0.58
CA SER A 90 -30.53 -18.86 -0.04
C SER A 90 -29.98 -19.80 -1.12
N SER A 91 -29.17 -19.27 -2.03
CA SER A 91 -28.45 -20.07 -3.00
C SER A 91 -27.33 -20.81 -2.27
N ASP A 92 -27.69 -21.91 -1.62
CA ASP A 92 -26.72 -22.93 -1.26
C ASP A 92 -25.91 -23.22 -2.53
N ILE A 93 -24.58 -23.14 -2.43
CA ILE A 93 -23.70 -23.46 -3.55
C ILE A 93 -24.00 -24.91 -3.92
N PRO A 94 -24.51 -25.23 -5.13
CA PRO A 94 -24.83 -26.61 -5.48
C PRO A 94 -23.63 -27.51 -5.19
N MET A 95 -23.86 -28.70 -4.62
CA MET A 95 -22.78 -29.65 -4.26
C MET A 95 -21.85 -29.97 -5.45
N GLN A 96 -22.37 -29.90 -6.68
CA GLN A 96 -21.58 -30.07 -7.89
C GLN A 96 -20.61 -28.90 -8.15
N ASN A 97 -20.98 -27.68 -7.75
CA ASN A 97 -20.11 -26.51 -7.78
C ASN A 97 -19.04 -26.58 -6.68
N ILE A 98 -19.35 -27.09 -5.48
CA ILE A 98 -18.33 -27.14 -4.40
C ILE A 98 -17.19 -28.10 -4.72
N ASN A 99 -17.49 -29.29 -5.26
CA ASN A 99 -16.46 -30.24 -5.71
C ASN A 99 -15.59 -29.62 -6.81
N LEU A 100 -16.19 -28.89 -7.74
CA LEU A 100 -15.45 -28.19 -8.78
C LEU A 100 -14.53 -27.09 -8.20
N ILE A 101 -15.02 -26.31 -7.23
CA ILE A 101 -14.21 -25.29 -6.54
C ILE A 101 -13.04 -25.92 -5.79
N HIS A 102 -13.26 -27.08 -5.15
CA HIS A 102 -12.18 -27.86 -4.53
C HIS A 102 -11.16 -28.31 -5.57
N CYS A 103 -11.58 -28.83 -6.74
CA CYS A 103 -10.67 -29.22 -7.81
C CYS A 103 -9.86 -28.03 -8.35
N PHE A 104 -10.51 -26.88 -8.55
CA PHE A 104 -9.84 -25.67 -9.02
C PHE A 104 -8.84 -25.13 -7.99
N SER A 105 -9.23 -25.09 -6.72
CA SER A 105 -8.36 -24.65 -5.62
C SER A 105 -7.17 -25.59 -5.42
N PHE A 106 -7.39 -26.90 -5.56
CA PHE A 106 -6.34 -27.91 -5.54
C PHE A 106 -5.35 -27.69 -6.69
N ALA A 107 -5.84 -27.56 -7.93
CA ALA A 107 -4.99 -27.32 -9.10
C ALA A 107 -4.16 -26.02 -8.95
N LEU A 108 -4.75 -24.95 -8.40
CA LEU A 108 -4.02 -23.71 -8.09
C LEU A 108 -2.93 -23.92 -7.03
N SER A 109 -3.19 -24.72 -5.99
CA SER A 109 -2.20 -25.05 -4.95
C SER A 109 -1.00 -25.81 -5.53
N ILE A 110 -1.28 -26.86 -6.32
CA ILE A 110 -0.27 -27.67 -7.03
C ILE A 110 0.58 -26.80 -7.95
N LEU A 111 -0.06 -25.97 -8.78
CA LEU A 111 0.61 -25.02 -9.66
C LEU A 111 1.56 -24.09 -8.89
N GLY A 112 1.09 -23.53 -7.78
CA GLY A 112 1.88 -22.65 -6.93
C GLY A 112 3.13 -23.32 -6.37
N ARG A 113 2.98 -24.54 -5.85
CA ARG A 113 4.09 -25.33 -5.28
C ARG A 113 5.09 -25.73 -6.35
N ARG A 114 4.62 -26.20 -7.52
CA ARG A 114 5.47 -26.58 -8.65
C ARG A 114 6.22 -25.38 -9.21
N ALA A 115 5.57 -24.22 -9.33
CA ALA A 115 6.22 -22.99 -9.77
C ALA A 115 7.35 -22.57 -8.80
N LEU A 116 7.09 -22.63 -7.49
CA LEU A 116 8.09 -22.33 -6.46
C LEU A 116 9.25 -23.33 -6.49
N GLY A 117 8.95 -24.63 -6.52
CA GLY A 117 9.94 -25.70 -6.59
C GLY A 117 10.82 -25.62 -7.83
N THR A 118 10.22 -25.35 -9.00
CA THR A 118 10.94 -25.16 -10.26
C THR A 118 11.88 -23.95 -10.21
N ALA A 119 11.43 -22.84 -9.62
CA ALA A 119 12.26 -21.65 -9.48
C ALA A 119 13.42 -21.86 -8.48
N ALA A 120 13.17 -22.62 -7.41
CA ALA A 120 14.16 -22.94 -6.37
C ALA A 120 15.15 -24.05 -6.76
N PHE A 121 14.81 -24.91 -7.71
CA PHE A 121 15.54 -26.15 -7.98
C PHE A 121 17.05 -25.96 -8.24
N ASN A 122 17.88 -26.51 -7.34
CA ASN A 122 19.34 -26.62 -7.43
C ASN A 122 20.08 -25.33 -7.83
N ARG A 123 19.58 -24.16 -7.41
CA ARG A 123 20.24 -22.88 -7.69
C ARG A 123 21.41 -22.60 -6.75
N HIS A 124 21.29 -23.01 -5.49
CA HIS A 124 22.31 -22.84 -4.46
C HIS A 124 22.58 -24.16 -3.74
N ALA A 125 23.75 -24.28 -3.11
CA ALA A 125 24.10 -25.45 -2.31
C ALA A 125 23.23 -25.56 -1.04
N ASN A 126 22.71 -24.42 -0.56
CA ASN A 126 21.83 -24.34 0.59
C ASN A 126 20.36 -24.35 0.15
N ALA A 127 19.55 -25.21 0.76
CA ALA A 127 18.12 -25.32 0.48
C ALA A 127 17.37 -24.02 0.80
N ALA A 128 17.78 -23.30 1.85
CA ALA A 128 17.15 -22.03 2.25
C ALA A 128 17.40 -20.92 1.22
N GLU A 129 18.62 -20.80 0.71
CA GLU A 129 18.97 -19.82 -0.35
C GLU A 129 18.24 -20.14 -1.65
N SER A 130 18.19 -21.42 -2.03
CA SER A 130 17.41 -21.90 -3.17
C SER A 130 15.93 -21.54 -3.04
N PHE A 131 15.34 -21.74 -1.87
CA PHE A 131 13.96 -21.33 -1.58
C PHE A 131 13.77 -19.81 -1.69
N LEU A 132 14.65 -19.00 -1.09
CA LEU A 132 14.56 -17.54 -1.15
C LEU A 132 14.68 -17.00 -2.57
N PHE A 133 15.56 -17.60 -3.38
CA PHE A 133 15.67 -17.28 -4.81
C PHE A 133 14.36 -17.57 -5.54
N GLY A 134 13.80 -18.78 -5.35
CA GLY A 134 12.52 -19.17 -5.95
C GLY A 134 11.38 -18.24 -5.53
N LEU A 135 11.28 -17.94 -4.24
CA LEU A 135 10.28 -17.03 -3.68
C LEU A 135 10.41 -15.62 -4.28
N HIS A 136 11.63 -15.11 -4.40
CA HIS A 136 11.88 -13.78 -4.98
C HIS A 136 11.57 -13.73 -6.49
N ALA A 137 11.82 -14.79 -7.25
CA ALA A 137 11.40 -14.90 -8.65
C ALA A 137 9.86 -14.83 -8.78
N LEU A 138 9.14 -15.63 -8.00
CA LEU A 138 7.67 -15.59 -7.97
C LEU A 138 7.13 -14.25 -7.47
N PHE A 139 7.79 -13.61 -6.49
CA PHE A 139 7.43 -12.29 -5.97
C PHE A 139 7.49 -11.20 -7.05
N LYS A 140 8.51 -11.27 -7.94
CA LYS A 140 8.62 -10.43 -9.14
C LYS A 140 7.60 -10.76 -10.22
N GLY A 141 7.00 -11.95 -10.15
CA GLY A 141 6.07 -12.45 -11.16
C GLY A 141 6.72 -13.30 -12.26
N ASP A 142 8.00 -13.68 -12.13
CA ASP A 142 8.63 -14.68 -13.01
C ASP A 142 8.14 -16.08 -12.61
N MET A 143 7.00 -16.47 -13.19
CA MET A 143 6.40 -17.78 -13.00
C MET A 143 6.62 -18.63 -14.24
N ARG A 144 7.46 -19.66 -14.10
CA ARG A 144 7.77 -20.60 -15.18
C ARG A 144 6.91 -21.84 -15.05
N ILE A 145 5.95 -21.97 -15.94
CA ILE A 145 5.09 -23.16 -16.01
C ILE A 145 5.78 -24.18 -16.91
N THR A 146 6.27 -25.27 -16.33
CA THR A 146 7.04 -26.32 -17.02
C THR A 146 6.25 -27.59 -17.24
N SER A 147 5.24 -27.85 -16.42
CA SER A 147 4.38 -29.03 -16.52
C SER A 147 3.23 -28.79 -17.49
N SER A 148 3.01 -29.74 -18.41
CA SER A 148 1.87 -29.72 -19.33
C SER A 148 0.53 -29.81 -18.60
N ALA A 149 0.52 -30.39 -17.40
CA ALA A 149 -0.68 -30.47 -16.56
C ALA A 149 -1.17 -29.10 -16.06
N ASP A 150 -0.32 -28.06 -16.13
CA ASP A 150 -0.63 -26.72 -15.64
C ASP A 150 -0.91 -25.71 -16.76
N GLU A 151 -0.84 -26.11 -18.02
CA GLU A 151 -1.04 -25.21 -19.18
C GLU A 151 -2.43 -24.56 -19.22
N TRP A 152 -3.41 -25.14 -18.51
CA TRP A 152 -4.76 -24.59 -18.39
C TRP A 152 -4.76 -23.14 -17.88
N VAL A 153 -3.75 -22.73 -17.11
CA VAL A 153 -3.61 -21.36 -16.60
C VAL A 153 -3.40 -20.32 -17.71
N PHE A 154 -2.89 -20.73 -18.88
CA PHE A 154 -2.71 -19.85 -20.04
C PHE A 154 -4.01 -19.51 -20.76
N THR A 155 -5.13 -20.18 -20.42
CA THR A 155 -6.46 -19.81 -20.90
C THR A 155 -6.84 -18.39 -20.46
N ASP A 156 -6.44 -18.00 -19.25
CA ASP A 156 -6.63 -16.65 -18.73
C ASP A 156 -5.41 -16.25 -17.87
N PRO A 157 -4.46 -15.48 -18.43
CA PRO A 157 -3.23 -15.08 -17.72
C PRO A 157 -3.50 -14.17 -16.52
N GLU A 158 -4.72 -13.68 -16.33
CA GLU A 158 -5.10 -13.00 -15.09
C GLU A 158 -5.04 -13.93 -13.88
N ILE A 159 -5.15 -15.25 -14.04
CA ILE A 159 -4.94 -16.19 -12.93
C ILE A 159 -3.53 -16.01 -12.35
N LEU A 160 -2.52 -15.89 -13.22
CA LEU A 160 -1.14 -15.64 -12.80
C LEU A 160 -1.02 -14.27 -12.10
N THR A 161 -1.47 -13.20 -12.75
CA THR A 161 -1.20 -11.82 -12.30
C THR A 161 -2.14 -11.31 -11.19
N LYS A 162 -3.37 -11.84 -11.10
CA LYS A 162 -4.40 -11.42 -10.13
C LYS A 162 -4.64 -12.43 -9.01
N VAL A 163 -4.19 -13.68 -9.16
CA VAL A 163 -4.30 -14.71 -8.11
C VAL A 163 -2.94 -15.09 -7.56
N ILE A 164 -2.06 -15.64 -8.39
CA ILE A 164 -0.83 -16.26 -7.89
C ILE A 164 0.17 -15.20 -7.41
N SER A 165 0.54 -14.22 -8.23
CA SER A 165 1.48 -13.16 -7.85
C SER A 165 1.06 -12.40 -6.58
N PRO A 166 -0.18 -11.89 -6.44
CA PRO A 166 -0.58 -11.21 -5.21
C PRO A 166 -0.70 -12.18 -4.02
N ALA A 167 -1.02 -13.46 -4.24
CA ALA A 167 -1.00 -14.45 -3.16
C ALA A 167 0.41 -14.68 -2.61
N VAL A 168 1.43 -14.83 -3.47
CA VAL A 168 2.83 -14.98 -3.07
C VAL A 168 3.33 -13.73 -2.33
N ARG A 169 2.98 -12.54 -2.84
CA ARG A 169 3.33 -11.27 -2.21
C ARG A 169 2.70 -11.12 -0.82
N MET A 170 1.42 -11.48 -0.71
CA MET A 170 0.71 -11.43 0.56
C MET A 170 1.19 -12.50 1.55
N SER A 171 1.53 -13.70 1.09
CA SER A 171 2.04 -14.76 1.97
C SER A 171 3.34 -14.34 2.67
N LEU A 172 4.21 -13.58 1.99
CA LEU A 172 5.40 -13.00 2.62
C LEU A 172 5.03 -12.07 3.79
N LYS A 173 4.03 -11.21 3.60
CA LYS A 173 3.55 -10.28 4.65
C LYS A 173 2.89 -11.03 5.81
N LEU A 174 2.03 -12.00 5.52
CA LEU A 174 1.38 -12.83 6.54
C LEU A 174 2.41 -13.62 7.34
N HIS A 175 3.39 -14.23 6.67
CA HIS A 175 4.46 -14.98 7.32
C HIS A 175 5.33 -14.10 8.21
N GLN A 176 5.65 -12.87 7.77
CA GLN A 176 6.38 -11.90 8.59
C GLN A 176 5.63 -11.58 9.90
N ASP A 177 4.30 -11.41 9.83
CA ASP A 177 3.51 -11.03 11.00
C ASP A 177 3.11 -12.20 11.90
N HIS A 178 3.10 -13.42 11.35
CA HIS A 178 2.81 -14.63 12.11
C HIS A 178 3.72 -14.76 13.34
N PHE A 179 4.99 -14.36 13.25
CA PHE A 179 5.91 -14.35 14.39
C PHE A 179 5.54 -13.37 15.51
N ALA A 180 4.79 -12.31 15.22
CA ALA A 180 4.40 -11.30 16.19
C ALA A 180 3.04 -11.57 16.84
N ALA A 181 2.15 -12.30 16.15
CA ALA A 181 0.78 -12.54 16.60
C ALA A 181 0.23 -13.86 16.01
N VAL A 182 0.76 -15.01 16.46
CA VAL A 182 0.43 -16.35 15.95
C VAL A 182 -1.09 -16.63 15.97
N ASP A 183 -1.76 -16.31 17.08
CA ASP A 183 -3.19 -16.62 17.31
C ASP A 183 -4.12 -15.99 16.24
N ASP A 184 -3.76 -14.81 15.71
CA ASP A 184 -4.55 -14.10 14.71
C ASP A 184 -4.60 -14.82 13.34
N PHE A 185 -3.72 -15.79 13.10
CA PHE A 185 -3.60 -16.49 11.82
C PHE A 185 -4.19 -17.92 11.83
N GLU A 186 -4.46 -18.47 13.02
CA GLU A 186 -5.12 -19.78 13.19
C GLU A 186 -6.64 -19.67 12.91
N GLU A 187 -7.26 -18.57 13.36
CA GLU A 187 -8.69 -18.36 13.17
C GLU A 187 -9.01 -17.79 11.78
N MET A 188 -9.79 -18.53 11.01
CA MET A 188 -10.12 -18.21 9.60
C MET A 188 -10.72 -16.82 9.42
N HIS A 189 -11.51 -16.34 10.38
CA HIS A 189 -12.15 -15.03 10.28
C HIS A 189 -11.17 -13.89 10.52
N LEU A 190 -10.21 -14.07 11.42
CA LEU A 190 -9.12 -13.13 11.65
C LEU A 190 -8.19 -13.12 10.44
N LEU A 191 -7.80 -14.29 9.92
CA LEU A 191 -6.99 -14.41 8.71
C LEU A 191 -7.62 -13.68 7.52
N TYR A 192 -8.91 -13.91 7.24
CA TYR A 192 -9.62 -13.23 6.16
C TYR A 192 -9.65 -11.71 6.35
N ALA A 193 -9.97 -11.25 7.57
CA ALA A 193 -10.00 -9.82 7.88
C ALA A 193 -8.62 -9.17 7.74
N ARG A 194 -7.55 -9.86 8.16
CA ARG A 194 -6.16 -9.41 8.00
C ARG A 194 -5.75 -9.29 6.54
N ILE A 195 -6.05 -10.28 5.72
CA ILE A 195 -5.75 -10.21 4.27
C ILE A 195 -6.47 -9.02 3.63
N MET A 196 -7.76 -8.83 3.91
CA MET A 196 -8.53 -7.68 3.41
C MET A 196 -7.93 -6.35 3.87
N GLN A 197 -7.58 -6.24 5.15
CA GLN A 197 -6.96 -5.05 5.71
C GLN A 197 -5.64 -4.73 5.01
N TYR A 198 -4.76 -5.72 4.83
CA TYR A 198 -3.48 -5.54 4.17
C TYR A 198 -3.62 -5.20 2.70
N GLN A 199 -4.56 -5.83 1.99
CA GLN A 199 -4.84 -5.51 0.59
C GLN A 199 -5.27 -4.04 0.39
N SER A 200 -5.98 -3.45 1.36
CA SER A 200 -6.41 -2.05 1.29
C SER A 200 -5.35 -1.02 1.68
N ARG A 201 -4.40 -1.40 2.54
CA ARG A 201 -3.46 -0.47 3.20
C ARG A 201 -2.02 -0.61 2.73
N ILE A 202 -1.60 -1.79 2.30
CA ILE A 202 -0.22 -2.10 1.98
C ILE A 202 -0.11 -2.38 0.49
N PHE A 203 0.70 -1.59 -0.22
CA PHE A 203 1.08 -1.92 -1.58
C PHE A 203 2.30 -2.83 -1.56
N ILE A 204 2.12 -4.07 -2.03
CA ILE A 204 3.18 -5.09 -2.04
C ILE A 204 3.62 -5.33 -3.50
N SER A 205 4.87 -4.97 -3.82
CA SER A 205 5.48 -5.27 -5.12
C SER A 205 7.00 -5.16 -5.05
N HIS A 206 7.71 -5.48 -6.13
CA HIS A 206 9.14 -5.25 -6.24
C HIS A 206 9.43 -3.79 -6.60
N GLU A 207 10.58 -3.27 -6.18
CA GLU A 207 10.91 -1.84 -6.32
C GLU A 207 11.09 -1.36 -7.77
N HIS A 208 11.36 -2.30 -8.67
CA HIS A 208 11.49 -2.03 -10.11
C HIS A 208 10.13 -2.03 -10.84
N ASP A 209 9.02 -2.31 -10.15
CA ASP A 209 7.68 -2.28 -10.73
C ASP A 209 7.27 -0.81 -10.96
N PRO A 210 6.84 -0.40 -12.16
CA PRO A 210 6.30 0.94 -12.39
C PRO A 210 5.22 1.34 -11.36
N ALA A 211 4.36 0.39 -10.98
CA ALA A 211 3.30 0.61 -10.01
C ALA A 211 3.84 0.94 -8.59
N TRP A 212 5.09 0.56 -8.27
CA TRP A 212 5.75 0.95 -7.02
C TRP A 212 5.92 2.47 -6.93
N ARG A 213 6.40 3.09 -8.01
CA ARG A 213 6.57 4.55 -8.06
C ARG A 213 5.21 5.25 -8.01
N GLU A 214 4.21 4.70 -8.71
CA GLU A 214 2.84 5.22 -8.66
C GLU A 214 2.27 5.17 -7.25
N ALA A 215 2.47 4.07 -6.51
CA ALA A 215 2.03 3.94 -5.12
C ALA A 215 2.70 4.97 -4.18
N ILE A 216 3.98 5.28 -4.40
CA ILE A 216 4.68 6.33 -3.64
C ILE A 216 4.02 7.70 -3.91
N ILE A 217 3.79 8.04 -5.18
CA ILE A 217 3.17 9.32 -5.58
C ILE A 217 1.72 9.41 -5.09
N ALA A 218 0.99 8.28 -5.12
CA ALA A 218 -0.37 8.15 -4.61
C ALA A 218 -0.46 8.21 -3.08
N ASN A 219 0.66 8.43 -2.38
CA ASN A 219 0.70 8.58 -0.93
C ASN A 219 0.18 7.34 -0.16
N THR A 220 0.35 6.15 -0.73
CA THR A 220 -0.03 4.88 -0.09
C THR A 220 0.61 4.78 1.30
N PRO A 221 -0.16 4.40 2.35
CA PRO A 221 0.31 4.51 3.73
C PRO A 221 1.46 3.56 4.05
N SER A 222 1.51 2.38 3.45
CA SER A 222 2.59 1.43 3.63
C SER A 222 2.94 0.74 2.31
N LEU A 223 4.22 0.53 2.05
CA LEU A 223 4.72 -0.26 0.92
C LEU A 223 5.63 -1.38 1.44
N LEU A 224 5.58 -2.56 0.82
CA LEU A 224 6.44 -3.70 1.16
C LEU A 224 7.07 -4.31 -0.08
N ALA A 225 8.38 -4.52 -0.04
CA ALA A 225 9.15 -5.19 -1.08
C ALA A 225 10.06 -6.28 -0.49
N LEU A 226 10.32 -7.32 -1.27
CA LEU A 226 11.42 -8.25 -1.05
C LEU A 226 12.60 -7.81 -1.93
N ARG A 227 13.64 -7.26 -1.32
CA ARG A 227 14.87 -6.85 -2.01
C ARG A 227 15.88 -7.99 -1.99
N HIS A 228 16.47 -8.25 -3.13
CA HIS A 228 17.63 -9.11 -3.29
C HIS A 228 18.86 -8.24 -3.56
N MET A 229 19.90 -8.42 -2.77
CA MET A 229 21.20 -7.79 -2.96
C MET A 229 22.23 -8.89 -3.18
N TYR A 230 23.14 -8.67 -4.11
CA TYR A 230 24.28 -9.53 -4.32
C TYR A 230 25.53 -8.74 -3.96
N ASP A 231 26.22 -9.15 -2.90
CA ASP A 231 27.41 -8.46 -2.39
C ASP A 231 28.47 -9.50 -2.01
N ASP A 232 29.72 -9.27 -2.43
CA ASP A 232 30.87 -10.15 -2.18
C ASP A 232 30.63 -11.67 -2.40
N GLY A 233 29.81 -12.02 -3.40
CA GLY A 233 29.52 -13.42 -3.75
C GLY A 233 28.44 -14.08 -2.89
N GLN A 234 27.75 -13.32 -2.05
CA GLN A 234 26.65 -13.78 -1.19
C GLN A 234 25.32 -13.16 -1.63
N ASP A 235 24.26 -13.98 -1.62
CA ASP A 235 22.89 -13.56 -1.88
C ASP A 235 22.20 -13.15 -0.57
N ASP A 236 21.83 -11.87 -0.46
CA ASP A 236 21.18 -11.30 0.73
C ASP A 236 19.75 -10.85 0.39
N TYR A 237 18.77 -11.38 1.12
CA TYR A 237 17.35 -11.10 0.92
C TYR A 237 16.80 -10.31 2.10
N LYS A 238 16.27 -9.10 1.82
CA LYS A 238 15.75 -8.18 2.83
C LYS A 238 14.30 -7.83 2.55
N ILE A 239 13.46 -7.95 3.57
CA ILE A 239 12.12 -7.38 3.55
C ILE A 239 12.24 -5.90 3.87
N ILE A 240 11.76 -5.05 2.97
CA ILE A 240 11.79 -3.60 3.11
C ILE A 240 10.37 -3.10 3.21
N MET A 241 10.07 -2.43 4.32
CA MET A 241 8.78 -1.81 4.56
C MET A 241 8.94 -0.30 4.66
N LEU A 242 8.25 0.43 3.80
CA LEU A 242 8.19 1.89 3.84
C LEU A 242 6.85 2.29 4.46
N ASN A 243 6.89 3.04 5.56
CA ASN A 243 5.69 3.58 6.17
C ASN A 243 5.65 5.09 5.97
N LYS A 244 4.50 5.61 5.56
CA LYS A 244 4.24 7.04 5.53
C LYS A 244 4.14 7.54 6.97
N MET A 245 5.02 8.45 7.35
CA MET A 245 5.05 9.02 8.69
C MET A 245 5.20 10.53 8.61
N HIS A 246 4.70 11.24 9.61
CA HIS A 246 5.07 12.63 9.81
C HIS A 246 6.49 12.71 10.35
N LEU A 247 7.36 13.42 9.64
CA LEU A 247 8.70 13.71 10.09
C LEU A 247 8.69 15.05 10.82
N ASN A 248 9.09 15.04 12.09
CA ASN A 248 9.35 16.27 12.82
C ASN A 248 10.67 16.86 12.33
N MET A 249 10.58 17.83 11.42
CA MET A 249 11.73 18.56 10.92
C MET A 249 11.99 19.79 11.79
N ARG A 250 13.26 20.01 12.17
CA ARG A 250 13.68 21.26 12.79
C ARG A 250 13.90 22.30 11.71
N VAL A 251 13.11 23.37 11.76
CA VAL A 251 13.33 24.54 10.91
C VAL A 251 14.37 25.42 11.58
N ILE A 252 15.46 25.70 10.86
CA ILE A 252 16.59 26.46 11.36
C ILE A 252 16.74 27.71 10.50
N LYS A 253 16.89 28.87 11.15
CA LYS A 253 17.18 30.14 10.48
C LYS A 253 18.69 30.39 10.52
N LEU A 254 19.29 30.60 9.36
CA LEU A 254 20.68 31.03 9.26
C LEU A 254 20.80 32.55 9.49
N ASN A 255 21.78 32.97 10.29
CA ASN A 255 22.16 34.36 10.44
C ASN A 255 22.91 34.82 9.19
N ARG A 256 22.26 35.70 8.42
CA ARG A 256 22.78 36.22 7.15
C ARG A 256 24.12 36.94 7.30
N GLU A 257 24.34 37.66 8.40
CA GLU A 257 25.59 38.39 8.62
C GLU A 257 26.74 37.45 8.97
N CYS A 258 26.48 36.40 9.76
CA CYS A 258 27.46 35.34 10.01
C CYS A 258 27.88 34.66 8.70
N VAL A 259 26.91 34.30 7.84
CA VAL A 259 27.19 33.70 6.52
C VAL A 259 28.07 34.63 5.68
N ARG A 260 27.74 35.93 5.60
CA ARG A 260 28.55 36.91 4.86
C ARG A 260 29.95 37.07 5.45
N ALA A 261 30.07 37.14 6.76
CA ALA A 261 31.35 37.30 7.45
C ALA A 261 32.26 36.09 7.23
N PHE A 262 31.74 34.86 7.39
CA PHE A 262 32.49 33.64 7.10
C PHE A 262 32.91 33.55 5.64
N TRP A 263 32.00 33.87 4.71
CA TRP A 263 32.30 33.88 3.28
C TRP A 263 33.40 34.89 2.93
N ALA A 264 33.29 36.13 3.41
CA ALA A 264 34.28 37.18 3.17
C ALA A 264 35.65 36.81 3.77
N GLY A 265 35.67 36.25 4.99
CA GLY A 265 36.90 35.80 5.64
C GLY A 265 37.60 34.69 4.87
N GLN A 266 36.85 33.69 4.37
CA GLN A 266 37.41 32.63 3.54
C GLN A 266 37.95 33.15 2.20
N GLN A 267 37.24 34.08 1.55
CA GLN A 267 37.72 34.72 0.32
C GLN A 267 38.99 35.54 0.57
N GLN A 268 39.08 36.23 1.71
CA GLN A 268 40.29 36.96 2.09
C GLN A 268 41.48 36.02 2.29
N GLU A 269 41.29 34.91 2.98
CA GLU A 269 42.32 33.89 3.20
C GLU A 269 42.81 33.26 1.87
N LEU A 270 41.88 32.92 0.97
CA LEU A 270 42.22 32.29 -0.31
C LEU A 270 42.87 33.25 -1.31
N ILE A 271 42.33 34.47 -1.44
CA ILE A 271 42.76 35.41 -2.47
C ILE A 271 43.91 36.29 -1.97
N PHE A 272 43.75 36.92 -0.80
CA PHE A 272 44.71 37.91 -0.31
C PHE A 272 45.87 37.28 0.44
N LEU A 273 45.60 36.32 1.34
CA LEU A 273 46.66 35.57 2.03
C LEU A 273 47.24 34.44 1.18
N ARG A 274 46.67 34.21 -0.01
CA ARG A 274 47.10 33.21 -0.99
C ARG A 274 47.27 31.83 -0.36
N ASN A 275 46.36 31.45 0.55
CA ASN A 275 46.42 30.14 1.19
C ASN A 275 46.22 29.06 0.13
N ARG A 276 47.22 28.17 -0.01
CA ARG A 276 47.26 27.08 -1.00
C ARG A 276 47.02 25.71 -0.37
N ASN A 277 46.62 25.64 0.91
CA ASN A 277 46.40 24.37 1.58
C ASN A 277 45.26 23.59 0.88
N PRO A 278 45.54 22.45 0.23
CA PRO A 278 44.52 21.66 -0.47
C PRO A 278 43.48 21.05 0.49
N GLU A 279 43.76 20.94 1.80
CA GLU A 279 42.81 20.47 2.81
C GLU A 279 41.75 21.54 3.17
N ARG A 280 42.03 22.82 2.92
CA ARG A 280 41.07 23.93 3.06
C ARG A 280 40.47 24.25 1.68
N GLY A 281 39.66 23.33 1.18
CA GLY A 281 39.08 23.41 -0.16
C GLY A 281 38.27 24.68 -0.42
N SER A 282 38.20 25.09 -1.69
CA SER A 282 37.37 26.22 -2.16
C SER A 282 35.94 26.11 -1.65
N ILE A 283 35.40 27.22 -1.13
CA ILE A 283 34.03 27.32 -0.59
C ILE A 283 32.95 26.92 -1.61
N GLN A 284 33.26 26.99 -2.91
CA GLN A 284 32.38 26.60 -4.00
C GLN A 284 32.43 25.10 -4.35
N ASN A 285 33.51 24.40 -3.97
CA ASN A 285 33.76 23.00 -4.36
C ASN A 285 33.74 22.03 -3.16
N ALA A 286 33.81 22.52 -1.92
CA ALA A 286 33.87 21.70 -0.73
C ALA A 286 32.53 21.66 0.02
N ARG A 287 31.76 20.56 -0.14
CA ARG A 287 30.52 20.29 0.61
C ARG A 287 30.71 20.40 2.15
N GLN A 288 31.94 20.14 2.63
CA GLN A 288 32.34 20.27 4.04
C GLN A 288 32.43 21.72 4.53
N VAL A 289 32.74 22.70 3.67
CA VAL A 289 32.80 24.12 4.05
C VAL A 289 31.39 24.70 4.17
N LEU A 290 30.47 24.31 3.27
CA LEU A 290 29.05 24.64 3.39
C LEU A 290 28.46 24.10 4.72
N ARG A 291 28.86 22.89 5.13
CA ARG A 291 28.53 22.30 6.44
C ARG A 291 29.02 23.17 7.61
N ASN A 292 30.25 23.66 7.56
CA ASN A 292 30.79 24.54 8.61
C ASN A 292 30.04 25.87 8.65
N MET A 293 29.77 26.47 7.49
CA MET A 293 29.04 27.74 7.41
C MET A 293 27.61 27.60 7.97
N ILE A 294 26.90 26.50 7.68
CA ILE A 294 25.56 26.22 8.24
C ILE A 294 25.63 26.05 9.75
N ASN A 295 26.54 25.21 10.26
CA ASN A 295 26.67 24.93 11.69
C ASN A 295 27.09 26.17 12.51
N SER A 296 27.96 27.01 11.95
CA SER A 296 28.44 28.22 12.63
C SER A 296 27.52 29.42 12.48
N SER A 297 26.62 29.42 11.50
CA SER A 297 25.71 30.54 11.26
C SER A 297 24.31 30.33 11.82
N ALA A 298 24.06 29.27 12.57
CA ALA A 298 22.74 29.03 13.12
C ALA A 298 22.74 28.47 14.54
N ASP A 299 21.62 28.69 15.22
CA ASP A 299 21.48 28.41 16.65
C ASP A 299 21.53 26.90 16.92
N GLN A 300 22.41 26.48 17.83
CA GLN A 300 22.51 25.09 18.25
C GLN A 300 21.22 24.65 18.97
N PRO A 301 20.76 23.39 18.81
CA PRO A 301 21.47 22.24 18.22
C PRO A 301 20.93 21.82 16.85
N ILE A 302 21.72 22.02 15.80
CA ILE A 302 21.34 21.70 14.40
C ILE A 302 21.59 20.23 14.06
N GLY A 303 22.48 19.56 14.80
CA GLY A 303 22.95 18.21 14.48
C GLY A 303 23.74 18.20 13.16
N TYR A 304 24.18 17.03 12.72
CA TYR A 304 24.86 16.88 11.44
C TYR A 304 23.87 16.41 10.36
N PRO A 305 23.83 17.05 9.17
CA PRO A 305 22.99 16.57 8.09
C PRO A 305 23.55 15.24 7.55
N ILE A 306 22.75 14.19 7.59
CA ILE A 306 23.08 12.85 7.05
C ILE A 306 22.80 12.80 5.53
N TYR A 307 21.89 13.65 5.05
CA TYR A 307 21.50 13.74 3.65
C TYR A 307 21.18 15.20 3.29
N VAL A 308 21.57 15.63 2.09
CA VAL A 308 21.24 16.94 1.52
C VAL A 308 20.45 16.69 0.25
N SER A 309 19.16 17.00 0.27
CA SER A 309 18.32 16.91 -0.93
C SER A 309 18.68 18.02 -1.93
N PRO A 310 18.46 17.77 -3.23
CA PRO A 310 18.32 18.85 -4.20
C PRO A 310 17.26 19.86 -3.75
N LEU A 311 17.36 21.11 -4.21
CA LEU A 311 16.29 22.08 -3.96
C LEU A 311 15.00 21.58 -4.62
N ILE A 312 14.05 21.19 -3.77
CA ILE A 312 12.72 20.74 -4.17
C ILE A 312 11.74 21.86 -3.86
N THR A 313 10.87 22.20 -4.82
CA THR A 313 9.72 23.05 -4.57
C THR A 313 8.79 22.34 -3.60
N SER A 314 8.44 22.99 -2.49
CA SER A 314 7.55 22.39 -1.51
C SER A 314 6.16 22.18 -2.10
N PHE A 315 5.60 20.98 -1.98
CA PHE A 315 4.21 20.68 -2.34
C PHE A 315 3.22 21.14 -1.26
N THR A 316 3.42 22.34 -0.73
CA THR A 316 2.62 22.94 0.37
C THR A 316 1.14 22.94 0.07
N ASP A 317 0.77 23.06 -1.19
CA ASP A 317 -0.61 23.10 -1.67
C ASP A 317 -1.38 21.80 -1.44
N THR A 318 -0.69 20.68 -1.19
CA THR A 318 -1.32 19.38 -0.92
C THR A 318 -1.65 19.14 0.56
N HIS A 319 -1.25 20.06 1.44
CA HIS A 319 -1.43 19.89 2.88
C HIS A 319 -2.74 20.50 3.35
N SER A 320 -3.60 19.70 4.00
CA SER A 320 -4.93 20.13 4.48
C SER A 320 -4.89 21.33 5.43
N GLN A 321 -3.83 21.47 6.24
CA GLN A 321 -3.66 22.64 7.11
C GLN A 321 -3.39 23.93 6.33
N ILE A 322 -2.78 23.86 5.14
CA ILE A 322 -2.53 25.04 4.31
C ILE A 322 -3.81 25.45 3.59
N GLU A 323 -4.67 24.51 3.22
CA GLU A 323 -6.02 24.82 2.71
C GLU A 323 -6.85 25.59 3.75
N GLN A 324 -6.70 25.27 5.04
CA GLN A 324 -7.39 25.97 6.13
C GLN A 324 -6.87 27.40 6.34
N VAL A 325 -5.58 27.66 6.10
CA VAL A 325 -4.95 28.97 6.34
C VAL A 325 -4.97 29.87 5.10
N SER A 326 -4.75 29.30 3.91
CA SER A 326 -4.59 30.03 2.65
C SER A 326 -5.84 29.97 1.75
N GLY A 327 -6.86 29.19 2.12
CA GLY A 327 -8.03 28.93 1.29
C GLY A 327 -7.78 27.87 0.20
N PRO A 328 -8.84 27.43 -0.52
CA PRO A 328 -8.72 26.44 -1.58
C PRO A 328 -7.87 26.97 -2.74
N THR A 329 -7.09 26.09 -3.35
CA THR A 329 -6.27 26.43 -4.53
C THR A 329 -7.16 26.88 -5.69
N LEU A 330 -6.76 27.95 -6.39
CA LEU A 330 -7.45 28.45 -7.58
C LEU A 330 -7.27 27.45 -8.74
N SER A 331 -8.10 26.41 -8.77
CA SER A 331 -8.18 25.49 -9.91
C SER A 331 -8.97 26.13 -11.05
N PHE A 332 -8.47 25.99 -12.28
CA PHE A 332 -9.19 26.42 -13.49
C PHE A 332 -10.59 25.80 -13.58
N CYS A 333 -10.75 24.57 -13.09
CA CYS A 333 -12.05 23.89 -13.01
C CYS A 333 -12.99 24.58 -12.00
N ALA A 334 -12.47 24.97 -10.83
CA ALA A 334 -13.25 25.70 -9.83
C ALA A 334 -13.66 27.09 -10.34
N LEU A 335 -12.78 27.77 -11.07
CA LEU A 335 -13.08 29.05 -11.74
C LEU A 335 -14.16 28.88 -12.82
N TRP A 336 -14.05 27.86 -13.67
CA TRP A 336 -15.04 27.56 -14.71
C TRP A 336 -16.41 27.23 -14.12
N LEU A 337 -16.46 26.40 -13.07
CA LEU A 337 -17.70 26.09 -12.36
C LEU A 337 -18.31 27.33 -11.71
N TRP A 338 -17.49 28.23 -11.18
CA TRP A 338 -17.96 29.51 -10.66
C TRP A 338 -18.55 30.40 -11.76
N ILE A 339 -17.87 30.52 -12.92
CA ILE A 339 -18.38 31.25 -14.09
C ILE A 339 -19.72 30.67 -14.55
N CYS A 340 -19.83 29.35 -14.69
CA CYS A 340 -21.09 28.67 -15.05
C CYS A 340 -22.21 28.93 -14.04
N ARG A 341 -21.91 28.95 -12.74
CA ARG A 341 -22.88 29.30 -11.68
C ARG A 341 -23.31 30.76 -11.75
N VAL A 342 -22.40 31.68 -12.06
CA VAL A 342 -22.71 33.10 -12.24
C VAL A 342 -23.56 33.31 -13.48
N LEU A 343 -23.20 32.70 -14.62
CA LEU A 343 -23.97 32.76 -15.86
C LEU A 343 -25.36 32.14 -15.73
N SER A 344 -25.49 31.02 -15.03
CA SER A 344 -26.80 30.40 -14.78
C SER A 344 -27.68 31.24 -13.85
N ARG A 345 -27.09 31.94 -12.86
CA ARG A 345 -27.82 32.91 -12.02
C ARG A 345 -28.25 34.16 -12.81
N LEU A 346 -27.38 34.70 -13.66
CA LEU A 346 -27.72 35.78 -14.59
C LEU A 346 -28.82 35.36 -15.56
N ARG A 347 -28.74 34.15 -16.13
CA ARG A 347 -29.78 33.62 -17.03
C ARG A 347 -31.13 33.46 -16.36
N ARG A 348 -31.17 33.16 -15.05
CA ARG A 348 -32.41 33.16 -14.26
C ARG A 348 -32.96 34.56 -14.00
N HIS A 349 -32.10 35.59 -13.95
CA HIS A 349 -32.52 36.99 -13.84
C HIS A 349 -32.93 37.64 -15.17
N PHE A 350 -32.49 37.08 -16.31
CA PHE A 350 -32.89 37.51 -17.66
C PHE A 350 -34.01 36.66 -18.28
N GLY A 351 -34.67 35.80 -17.49
CA GLY A 351 -35.86 35.05 -17.89
C GLY A 351 -37.13 35.87 -17.77
N THR A 352 -37.54 36.48 -18.89
CA THR A 352 -38.88 37.00 -19.23
C THR A 352 -39.96 36.98 -18.15
N SER A 353 -40.30 38.16 -17.62
CA SER A 353 -41.62 38.47 -17.08
C SER A 353 -42.65 38.38 -18.22
N GLY A 354 -43.24 37.20 -18.41
CA GLY A 354 -44.36 36.99 -19.33
C GLY A 354 -45.68 37.29 -18.64
N SER A 355 -46.31 38.41 -18.96
CA SER A 355 -47.67 38.73 -18.53
C SER A 355 -48.68 37.75 -19.13
N SER A 356 -49.59 37.23 -18.32
CA SER A 356 -50.95 36.95 -18.76
C SER A 356 -51.91 37.17 -17.59
N ASN A 357 -52.56 38.34 -17.62
CA ASN A 357 -53.79 38.58 -16.87
C ASN A 357 -54.94 37.90 -17.62
N LEU A 358 -55.63 36.97 -16.98
CA LEU A 358 -57.05 36.72 -17.26
C LEU A 358 -57.75 36.38 -15.92
N PRO A 359 -58.77 37.14 -15.50
CA PRO A 359 -59.45 36.94 -14.23
C PRO A 359 -60.75 36.15 -14.43
N THR A 360 -60.94 35.04 -13.71
CA THR A 360 -62.28 34.52 -13.39
C THR A 360 -62.25 33.62 -12.15
N GLY A 361 -62.96 34.02 -11.10
CA GLY A 361 -63.66 33.11 -10.18
C GLY A 361 -62.93 32.65 -8.90
N HIS A 362 -63.05 33.45 -7.84
CA HIS A 362 -62.95 33.03 -6.42
C HIS A 362 -64.02 31.98 -6.03
N PRO A 363 -64.04 31.39 -4.80
CA PRO A 363 -63.03 31.39 -3.71
C PRO A 363 -62.79 29.99 -3.06
N GLY A 364 -61.68 29.85 -2.33
CA GLY A 364 -61.50 28.71 -1.42
C GLY A 364 -60.19 28.72 -0.62
N ALA A 365 -60.28 29.15 0.63
CA ALA A 365 -59.48 28.74 1.79
C ALA A 365 -58.05 29.32 2.07
N VAL A 366 -58.03 30.16 3.11
CA VAL A 366 -57.20 30.14 4.33
C VAL A 366 -55.68 30.47 4.27
N LEU A 367 -55.40 31.63 4.88
CA LEU A 367 -54.22 32.17 5.58
C LEU A 367 -53.12 31.20 6.06
N GLN A 368 -51.84 31.53 5.77
CA GLN A 368 -50.83 31.72 6.82
C GLN A 368 -49.64 32.60 6.38
N SER A 369 -49.19 33.41 7.32
CA SER A 369 -48.33 34.59 7.21
C SER A 369 -46.82 34.30 7.27
N ALA A 370 -46.04 35.13 6.57
CA ALA A 370 -44.58 35.23 6.61
C ALA A 370 -44.02 35.83 7.92
N PRO A 371 -42.70 35.74 8.16
CA PRO A 371 -41.98 36.76 8.92
C PRO A 371 -40.94 37.52 8.08
N LEU A 372 -40.86 38.82 8.36
CA LEU A 372 -39.94 39.81 7.80
C LEU A 372 -38.50 39.68 8.33
N ALA A 373 -37.58 40.18 7.52
CA ALA A 373 -36.17 40.40 7.81
C ALA A 373 -35.92 41.58 8.76
N SER A 374 -34.80 41.54 9.49
CA SER A 374 -34.07 42.74 9.92
C SER A 374 -32.58 42.47 10.13
N THR A 375 -31.78 43.29 9.47
CA THR A 375 -30.32 43.45 9.50
C THR A 375 -29.85 44.23 10.73
N SER A 376 -28.68 43.88 11.30
CA SER A 376 -27.74 44.84 11.94
C SER A 376 -26.39 44.19 12.29
N HIS A 377 -25.28 44.80 11.84
CA HIS A 377 -23.90 44.58 12.32
C HIS A 377 -23.58 45.53 13.53
N PRO A 378 -22.31 45.74 13.98
CA PRO A 378 -21.68 45.08 15.13
C PRO A 378 -21.21 46.09 16.23
N ILE A 379 -20.94 45.65 17.47
CA ILE A 379 -20.24 46.49 18.48
C ILE A 379 -19.24 45.67 19.32
N ILE A 380 -18.11 46.32 19.61
CA ILE A 380 -16.87 45.88 20.25
C ILE A 380 -16.90 46.00 21.79
N GLY A 381 -16.37 44.98 22.49
CA GLY A 381 -15.65 45.02 23.80
C GLY A 381 -16.46 45.25 25.10
N PRO A 382 -15.89 45.01 26.32
CA PRO A 382 -14.51 44.66 26.66
C PRO A 382 -14.33 43.44 27.62
N ALA A 383 -13.06 43.18 27.97
CA ALA A 383 -12.53 42.06 28.76
C ALA A 383 -12.71 42.16 30.28
N THR A 384 -12.70 41.01 30.96
CA THR A 384 -12.28 40.85 32.37
C THR A 384 -11.72 39.45 32.64
N SER A 385 -10.66 39.43 33.46
CA SER A 385 -9.77 38.36 33.90
C SER A 385 -10.31 37.48 35.05
N GLN A 386 -9.84 36.22 35.15
CA GLN A 386 -9.30 35.49 36.33
C GLN A 386 -9.25 33.97 35.99
N ALA A 387 -8.10 33.31 35.89
CA ALA A 387 -7.15 32.82 36.92
C ALA A 387 -7.42 31.36 37.37
N GLY A 388 -6.44 30.48 37.09
CA GLY A 388 -6.04 29.36 37.96
C GLY A 388 -6.52 27.94 37.61
N SER A 389 -5.63 27.11 37.02
CA SER A 389 -5.18 25.82 37.61
C SER A 389 -4.29 25.02 36.65
N THR A 390 -3.10 24.67 37.15
CA THR A 390 -2.08 23.79 36.56
C THR A 390 -2.44 22.31 36.73
N PRO A 391 -1.82 21.41 35.94
CA PRO A 391 -1.00 20.39 36.61
C PRO A 391 0.39 20.16 35.97
N ALA A 392 1.28 19.67 36.82
CA ALA A 392 2.73 19.49 36.66
C ALA A 392 3.11 18.19 35.89
N PRO A 393 4.41 17.99 35.57
CA PRO A 393 4.85 17.14 34.46
C PRO A 393 5.19 15.69 34.87
N TYR A 394 5.01 14.76 33.93
CA TYR A 394 5.43 13.36 34.07
C TYR A 394 6.91 13.16 33.71
N ARG A 395 7.48 12.21 34.46
CA ARG A 395 8.89 11.96 34.77
C ARG A 395 9.62 11.17 33.67
N LYS A 396 10.86 11.56 33.38
CA LYS A 396 11.84 10.81 32.58
C LYS A 396 12.20 9.48 33.26
N HIS A 397 12.19 8.38 32.51
CA HIS A 397 12.97 7.18 32.82
C HIS A 397 14.07 7.03 31.77
N LEU A 398 15.31 7.10 32.26
CA LEU A 398 16.54 6.76 31.56
C LEU A 398 16.71 5.22 31.67
N SER A 399 16.87 4.52 30.55
CA SER A 399 17.49 3.20 30.54
C SER A 399 18.69 3.24 29.59
N THR A 400 19.86 3.04 30.17
CA THR A 400 21.16 2.87 29.54
C THR A 400 21.22 1.54 28.79
N GLY A 401 21.58 1.57 27.51
CA GLY A 401 21.95 0.40 26.71
C GLY A 401 22.92 0.83 25.63
N SER A 402 24.13 0.28 25.68
CA SER A 402 25.26 0.59 24.79
C SER A 402 25.06 -0.04 23.40
N GLU A 403 25.16 0.75 22.33
CA GLU A 403 25.36 0.22 20.98
C GLU A 403 26.68 0.76 20.41
N HIS A 404 27.62 -0.17 20.20
CA HIS A 404 28.81 0.04 19.41
C HIS A 404 28.43 0.06 17.93
N ALA A 405 28.53 1.22 17.28
CA ALA A 405 28.43 1.35 15.83
C ALA A 405 29.83 1.23 15.20
N TYR A 406 30.10 0.12 14.51
CA TYR A 406 31.21 0.01 13.58
C TYR A 406 30.80 0.65 12.25
N SER A 407 31.42 1.78 11.90
CA SER A 407 31.31 2.39 10.58
C SER A 407 32.38 1.81 9.66
N HIS A 408 31.98 1.10 8.60
CA HIS A 408 32.83 0.89 7.44
C HIS A 408 32.20 1.57 6.22
N THR A 409 32.82 2.67 5.82
CA THR A 409 32.63 3.36 4.54
C THR A 409 33.40 2.63 3.45
N MET A 410 32.71 2.20 2.39
CA MET A 410 33.30 1.84 1.09
C MET A 410 33.13 2.99 0.09
N PRO A 411 34.09 3.20 -0.83
CA PRO A 411 34.08 4.28 -1.81
C PRO A 411 33.28 3.88 -3.06
N LEU A 412 32.59 4.85 -3.66
CA LEU A 412 31.94 4.71 -4.97
C LEU A 412 32.99 4.93 -6.07
N HIS A 413 33.13 3.95 -6.96
CA HIS A 413 33.65 4.12 -8.31
C HIS A 413 32.50 4.05 -9.31
#